data_AF-A0A286DMG2-F1
#
_entry.id   AF-A0A286DMG2-F1
#
_cell.length_a   1.000
_cell.length_b   1.000
_cell.length_c   1.000
_cell.angle_alpha   90.00
_cell.angle_beta   90.00
_cell.angle_gamma   90.00
#
_symmetry.space_group_name_H-M   'P 1'
#
loop_
_entity.id
_entity.type
_entity.pdbx_description
1 polymer ?
#
loop_
_entity_poly.entity_id
_entity_poly.type
_entity_poly.pdbx_seq_one_letter_code
_entity_poly.pdbx_strand_id
1 'polypeptide(L)'
;MSSNFFLYSDLEFDPLYSEIDFAISRLDSNNDPLEEISSDIISWSLINDQCEKLLEKGFNWRVLLWQLRAKLMLQGISALWITLQILEQALEQLPADSEVRRDAATGLIWLAGNQCFTLFKNAQLTPGMTLSLERCQARELNEDRSSLPYPEIISAVETADRWYREQHIPALHSQLIDCQRMLNYISENVNFSSDGYQFNATNLSSYLLSAQKNLSGLSANPASNSDEELNTHVEPYLPASEQQIPDIPQNRREVIIMLDHILTYFEQYEPSHPAPVFIRRSKKMIGMDFMAIVEEMLPDALSTLQQFAGKS
;
A
#
# COMPACT_ATOMS: atom_id res chain seq x y z
N MET A 1 17.38 18.97 13.50
CA MET A 1 16.98 19.60 14.77
C MET A 1 16.77 18.49 15.77
N SER A 2 17.41 18.55 16.93
CA SER A 2 17.28 17.52 17.96
C SER A 2 15.93 17.68 18.67
N SER A 3 14.92 16.93 18.22
CA SER A 3 13.62 16.87 18.87
C SER A 3 13.76 16.06 20.15
N ASN A 4 13.78 16.72 21.31
CA ASN A 4 13.58 16.06 22.60
C ASN A 4 12.12 15.59 22.62
N PHE A 5 11.89 14.27 22.60
CA PHE A 5 10.56 13.71 22.78
C PHE A 5 10.13 13.94 24.24
N PHE A 6 9.38 15.01 24.49
CA PHE A 6 8.76 15.26 25.78
C PHE A 6 7.71 14.17 26.03
N LEU A 7 8.05 13.26 26.95
CA LEU A 7 7.15 12.24 27.48
C LEU A 7 6.24 12.88 28.54
N TYR A 8 5.27 13.71 28.14
CA TYR A 8 4.18 14.09 29.05
C TYR A 8 2.87 14.51 28.38
N SER A 9 1.80 14.14 29.10
CA SER A 9 0.39 14.55 29.08
C SER A 9 -0.51 13.90 28.04
N ASP A 10 -1.54 13.17 28.50
CA ASP A 10 -2.98 13.45 28.35
C ASP A 10 -3.47 14.13 27.05
N LEU A 11 -2.76 13.98 25.93
CA LEU A 11 -3.13 14.50 24.62
C LEU A 11 -4.49 13.98 24.19
N GLU A 12 -4.86 12.77 24.61
CA GLU A 12 -6.16 12.16 24.32
C GLU A 12 -7.33 12.94 24.93
N PHE A 13 -7.08 13.72 25.98
CA PHE A 13 -8.07 14.58 26.62
C PHE A 13 -8.08 16.01 26.04
N ASP A 14 -7.17 16.33 25.11
CA ASP A 14 -7.20 17.60 24.40
C ASP A 14 -8.40 17.64 23.43
N PRO A 15 -9.21 18.72 23.42
CA PRO A 15 -10.33 18.84 22.49
C PRO A 15 -9.93 18.63 21.03
N LEU A 16 -8.74 19.09 20.63
CA LEU A 16 -8.23 18.92 19.27
C LEU A 16 -8.03 17.45 18.90
N TYR A 17 -7.64 16.60 19.86
CA TYR A 17 -7.45 15.18 19.61
C TYR A 17 -8.78 14.51 19.24
N SER A 18 -9.84 14.80 20.00
CA SER A 18 -11.18 14.26 19.74
C SER A 18 -11.78 14.80 18.44
N GLU A 19 -11.53 16.07 18.10
CA GLU A 19 -11.96 16.66 16.83
C GLU A 19 -11.31 15.99 15.62
N ILE A 20 -9.99 15.80 15.66
CA ILE A 20 -9.26 15.13 14.57
C ILE A 20 -9.70 13.67 14.46
N ASP A 21 -9.80 12.95 15.58
CA ASP A 21 -10.21 11.55 15.59
C ASP A 21 -11.60 11.37 14.99
N PHE A 22 -12.55 12.24 15.34
CA PHE A 22 -13.89 12.23 14.79
C PHE A 22 -13.88 12.48 13.27
N ALA A 23 -13.12 13.48 12.80
CA ALA A 23 -13.01 13.80 11.39
C ALA A 23 -12.40 12.64 10.57
N ILE A 24 -11.30 12.06 11.06
CA ILE A 24 -10.62 10.93 10.41
C ILE A 24 -11.46 9.66 10.46
N SER A 25 -12.12 9.37 11.59
CA SER A 25 -12.98 8.20 11.73
C SER A 25 -14.21 8.27 10.81
N ARG A 26 -14.78 9.46 10.62
CA ARG A 26 -15.87 9.68 9.66
C ARG A 26 -15.41 9.42 8.22
N LEU A 27 -14.21 9.87 7.87
CA LEU A 27 -13.60 9.56 6.57
C LEU A 27 -13.40 8.05 6.40
N ASP A 28 -12.86 7.38 7.42
CA ASP A 28 -12.54 5.94 7.36
C ASP A 28 -13.80 5.04 7.35
N SER A 29 -14.91 5.54 7.89
CA SER A 29 -16.21 4.86 7.89
C SER A 29 -16.94 4.96 6.55
N ASN A 30 -16.64 5.97 5.73
CA ASN A 30 -17.26 6.19 4.43
C ASN A 30 -16.61 5.31 3.35
N ASN A 31 -16.89 4.01 3.42
CA ASN A 31 -16.54 2.99 2.43
C ASN A 31 -17.74 2.59 1.54
N ASP A 32 -18.85 3.33 1.56
CA ASP A 32 -20.00 3.01 0.69
C ASP A 32 -19.64 3.34 -0.78
N PRO A 33 -19.51 2.33 -1.67
CA PRO A 33 -19.20 2.56 -3.08
C PRO A 33 -20.32 3.29 -3.84
N LEU A 34 -21.48 3.53 -3.21
CA LEU A 34 -22.62 4.25 -3.78
C LEU A 34 -22.71 5.72 -3.35
N GLU A 35 -21.96 6.15 -2.35
CA GLU A 35 -21.81 7.58 -2.04
C GLU A 35 -20.61 8.14 -2.82
N GLU A 36 -20.87 9.05 -3.76
CA GLU A 36 -19.80 9.87 -4.33
C GLU A 36 -19.02 10.52 -3.19
N ILE A 37 -17.72 10.26 -3.11
CA ILE A 37 -16.82 10.88 -2.13
C ILE A 37 -16.89 12.39 -2.35
N SER A 38 -17.75 13.08 -1.60
CA SER A 38 -17.73 14.53 -1.62
C SER A 38 -16.37 14.99 -1.10
N SER A 39 -15.64 15.73 -1.93
CA SER A 39 -14.34 16.35 -1.61
C SER A 39 -14.40 17.29 -0.39
N ASP A 40 -15.61 17.55 0.12
CA ASP A 40 -15.93 18.54 1.14
C ASP A 40 -15.94 17.96 2.58
N ILE A 41 -15.65 16.67 2.76
CA ILE A 41 -15.80 16.01 4.08
C ILE A 41 -14.68 16.41 5.05
N ILE A 42 -13.46 16.69 4.56
CA ILE A 42 -12.30 16.94 5.43
C ILE A 42 -11.37 18.04 4.88
N SER A 43 -10.95 18.96 5.76
CA SER A 43 -9.94 19.98 5.44
C SER A 43 -8.56 19.48 5.87
N TRP A 44 -7.77 18.98 4.92
CA TRP A 44 -6.42 18.47 5.21
C TRP A 44 -5.47 19.53 5.79
N SER A 45 -5.60 20.79 5.37
CA SER A 45 -4.83 21.90 5.96
C SER A 45 -5.15 22.09 7.44
N LEU A 46 -6.44 22.06 7.80
CA LEU A 46 -6.85 22.18 9.20
C LEU A 46 -6.34 21.00 10.03
N ILE A 47 -6.45 19.77 9.52
CA ILE A 47 -5.93 18.57 10.20
C ILE A 47 -4.43 18.69 10.43
N ASN A 48 -3.65 19.14 9.44
CA ASN A 48 -2.22 19.35 9.60
C ASN A 48 -1.92 20.36 10.72
N ASP A 49 -2.56 21.53 10.70
CA ASP A 49 -2.35 22.60 11.68
C ASP A 49 -2.73 22.16 13.11
N GLN A 50 -3.82 21.40 13.26
CA GLN A 50 -4.23 20.86 14.56
C GLN A 50 -3.26 19.78 15.05
N CYS A 51 -2.78 18.90 14.16
CA CYS A 51 -1.76 17.92 14.52
C CYS A 51 -0.43 18.58 14.93
N GLU A 52 0.00 19.64 14.25
CA GLU A 52 1.21 20.40 14.63
C GLU A 52 1.09 20.95 16.06
N LYS A 53 -0.04 21.58 16.40
CA LYS A 53 -0.31 22.09 17.76
C LYS A 53 -0.29 20.99 18.82
N LEU A 54 -0.77 19.79 18.51
CA LEU A 54 -0.73 18.65 19.43
C LEU A 54 0.70 18.11 19.58
N LEU A 55 1.45 17.97 18.49
CA LEU A 55 2.82 17.48 18.50
C LEU A 55 3.82 18.45 19.17
N GLU A 56 3.50 19.75 19.20
CA GLU A 56 4.23 20.74 20.03
C GLU A 56 4.06 20.50 21.54
N LYS A 57 2.92 19.94 21.97
CA LYS A 57 2.64 19.64 23.39
C LYS A 57 3.26 18.32 23.82
N GLY A 58 3.30 17.33 22.94
CA GLY A 58 3.87 16.02 23.24
C GLY A 58 3.83 15.07 22.05
N PHE A 59 4.69 14.05 22.08
CA PHE A 59 4.74 13.04 21.05
C PHE A 59 3.62 12.02 21.20
N ASN A 60 2.93 11.71 20.10
CA ASN A 60 1.93 10.66 20.03
C ASN A 60 1.94 10.00 18.65
N TRP A 61 2.01 8.66 18.60
CA TRP A 61 2.09 7.89 17.36
C TRP A 61 0.89 8.12 16.44
N ARG A 62 -0.32 8.16 17.01
CA ARG A 62 -1.57 8.31 16.27
C ARG A 62 -1.70 9.71 15.67
N VAL A 63 -1.37 10.74 16.47
CA VAL A 63 -1.34 12.13 15.99
C VAL A 63 -0.33 12.30 14.85
N LEU A 64 0.85 11.68 14.95
CA LEU A 64 1.84 11.72 13.88
C LEU A 64 1.32 11.05 12.59
N LEU A 65 0.58 9.93 12.69
CA LEU A 65 -0.03 9.30 11.52
C LEU A 65 -1.18 10.12 10.92
N TRP A 66 -1.98 10.80 11.73
CA TRP A 66 -2.97 11.75 11.20
C TRP A 66 -2.30 12.90 10.44
N GLN A 67 -1.19 13.41 10.97
CA GLN A 67 -0.41 14.42 10.27
C GLN A 67 0.16 13.89 8.96
N LEU A 68 0.67 12.65 8.94
CA LEU A 68 1.14 12.01 7.70
C LEU A 68 0.04 11.97 6.65
N ARG A 69 -1.19 11.60 7.02
CA ARG A 69 -2.33 11.58 6.10
C ARG A 69 -2.58 12.96 5.47
N ALA A 70 -2.57 14.01 6.28
CA ALA A 70 -2.71 15.38 5.79
C ALA A 70 -1.54 15.80 4.91
N LYS A 71 -0.30 15.51 5.32
CA LYS A 71 0.90 15.86 4.56
C LYS A 71 1.03 15.09 3.25
N LEU A 72 0.55 13.85 3.15
CA LEU A 72 0.48 13.14 1.87
C LEU A 72 -0.40 13.88 0.85
N MET A 73 -1.51 14.47 1.31
CA MET A 73 -2.43 15.22 0.45
C MET A 73 -1.93 16.63 0.13
N LEU A 74 -1.20 17.28 1.05
CA LEU A 74 -0.73 18.66 0.89
C LEU A 74 0.66 18.75 0.27
N GLN A 75 1.55 17.84 0.64
CA GLN A 75 2.99 17.88 0.35
C GLN A 75 3.46 16.74 -0.56
N GLY A 76 2.61 15.73 -0.79
CA GLY A 76 2.93 14.60 -1.64
C GLY A 76 3.76 13.52 -0.94
N ILE A 77 4.37 12.68 -1.76
CA ILE A 77 4.95 11.39 -1.35
C ILE A 77 6.10 11.50 -0.35
N SER A 78 6.83 12.63 -0.37
CA SER A 78 7.94 12.91 0.55
C SER A 78 7.50 12.97 2.02
N ALA A 79 6.21 13.22 2.29
CA ALA A 79 5.65 13.17 3.63
C ALA A 79 5.87 11.82 4.33
N LEU A 80 5.85 10.70 3.57
CA LEU A 80 6.11 9.38 4.13
C LEU A 80 7.56 9.29 4.61
N TRP A 81 8.53 9.66 3.77
CA TRP A 81 9.94 9.61 4.12
C TRP A 81 10.25 10.43 5.37
N ILE A 82 9.77 11.68 5.42
CA ILE A 82 9.93 12.56 6.59
C ILE A 82 9.32 11.93 7.84
N THR A 83 8.10 11.38 7.74
CA THR A 83 7.42 10.79 8.90
C THR A 83 8.13 9.54 9.40
N LEU A 84 8.58 8.66 8.50
CA LEU A 84 9.31 7.45 8.88
C LEU A 84 10.64 7.78 9.56
N GLN A 85 11.32 8.85 9.17
CA GLN A 85 12.51 9.34 9.89
C GLN A 85 12.19 9.76 11.32
N ILE A 86 11.08 10.47 11.53
CA ILE A 86 10.61 10.87 12.87
C ILE A 86 10.28 9.63 13.71
N LEU A 87 9.62 8.62 13.12
CA LEU A 87 9.27 7.37 13.79
C LEU A 87 10.51 6.55 14.19
N GLU A 88 11.48 6.40 13.28
CA GLU A 88 12.75 5.75 13.55
C GLU A 88 13.48 6.45 14.70
N GLN A 89 13.63 7.78 14.60
CA GLN A 89 14.28 8.58 15.63
C GLN A 89 13.55 8.50 16.99
N ALA A 90 12.22 8.42 17.00
CA ALA A 90 11.43 8.22 18.22
C ALA A 90 11.71 6.86 18.86
N LEU A 91 11.75 5.79 18.07
CA LEU A 91 12.04 4.44 18.58
C LEU A 91 13.47 4.31 19.12
N GLU A 92 14.44 5.01 18.53
CA GLU A 92 15.82 5.05 19.01
C GLU A 92 15.96 5.76 20.36
N GLN A 93 15.18 6.82 20.58
CA GLN A 93 15.27 7.64 21.80
C GLN A 93 14.39 7.12 22.94
N LEU A 94 13.30 6.41 22.64
CA LEU A 94 12.38 5.90 23.64
C LEU A 94 12.91 4.61 24.31
N PRO A 95 12.92 4.53 25.65
CA PRO A 95 13.27 3.30 26.36
C PRO A 95 12.42 2.11 25.92
N ALA A 96 13.05 0.93 25.80
CA ALA A 96 12.41 -0.30 25.31
C ALA A 96 11.19 -0.72 26.13
N ASP A 97 11.18 -0.39 27.42
CA ASP A 97 10.17 -0.70 28.43
C ASP A 97 9.13 0.42 28.63
N SER A 98 9.29 1.56 27.95
CA SER A 98 8.35 2.67 28.06
C SER A 98 6.95 2.30 27.57
N GLU A 99 5.92 2.76 28.28
CA GLU A 99 4.50 2.58 27.89
C GLU A 99 4.23 3.14 26.49
N VAL A 100 4.75 4.34 26.20
CA VAL A 100 4.66 4.96 24.88
C VAL A 100 5.20 4.04 23.78
N ARG A 101 6.32 3.35 23.99
CA ARG A 101 6.86 2.42 22.98
C ARG A 101 6.02 1.15 22.84
N ARG A 102 5.40 0.66 23.92
CA ARG A 102 4.47 -0.48 23.88
C ARG A 102 3.20 -0.18 23.07
N ASP A 103 2.73 1.06 23.10
CA ASP A 103 1.57 1.51 22.34
C ASP A 103 1.87 1.78 20.85
N ALA A 104 3.14 1.75 20.44
CA ALA A 104 3.56 2.05 19.07
C ALA A 104 2.89 1.12 18.05
N ALA A 105 2.72 -0.18 18.37
CA ALA A 105 2.13 -1.14 17.44
C ALA A 105 0.69 -0.79 17.08
N THR A 106 -0.11 -0.44 18.10
CA THR A 106 -1.49 0.00 17.93
C THR A 106 -1.56 1.38 17.29
N GLY A 107 -0.71 2.31 17.72
CA GLY A 107 -0.66 3.67 17.17
C GLY A 107 -0.29 3.71 15.68
N LEU A 108 0.49 2.72 15.21
CA LEU A 108 0.93 2.63 13.82
C LEU A 108 0.04 1.76 12.92
N ILE A 109 -1.07 1.22 13.44
CA ILE A 109 -1.93 0.26 12.74
C ILE A 109 -2.40 0.73 11.36
N TRP A 110 -2.60 2.04 11.17
CA TRP A 110 -3.04 2.58 9.89
C TRP A 110 -2.04 2.33 8.75
N LEU A 111 -0.73 2.36 9.01
CA LEU A 111 0.31 2.06 8.00
C LEU A 111 0.23 0.60 7.50
N ALA A 112 -0.36 -0.30 8.28
CA ALA A 112 -0.61 -1.69 7.88
C ALA A 112 -1.92 -1.87 7.10
N GLY A 113 -2.80 -0.86 7.09
CA GLY A 113 -4.14 -0.92 6.52
C GLY A 113 -4.22 -0.57 5.03
N ASN A 114 -5.29 -1.04 4.37
CA ASN A 114 -5.53 -0.76 2.94
C ASN A 114 -5.79 0.73 2.66
N GLN A 115 -6.34 1.48 3.62
CA GLN A 115 -6.55 2.93 3.46
C GLN A 115 -5.24 3.71 3.32
N CYS A 116 -4.16 3.26 3.98
CA CYS A 116 -2.82 3.83 3.78
C CYS A 116 -2.39 3.67 2.33
N PHE A 117 -2.61 2.48 1.76
CA PHE A 117 -2.27 2.21 0.39
C PHE A 117 -3.06 3.08 -0.60
N THR A 118 -4.38 3.23 -0.40
CA THR A 118 -5.21 4.09 -1.24
C THR A 118 -4.75 5.54 -1.20
N LEU A 119 -4.45 6.10 -0.02
CA LEU A 119 -3.95 7.47 0.08
C LEU A 119 -2.56 7.61 -0.54
N PHE A 120 -1.67 6.64 -0.31
CA PHE A 120 -0.29 6.69 -0.81
C PHE A 120 -0.21 6.58 -2.34
N LYS A 121 -1.03 5.72 -2.96
CA LYS A 121 -1.14 5.60 -4.42
C LYS A 121 -1.55 6.90 -5.10
N ASN A 122 -2.47 7.62 -4.46
CA ASN A 122 -3.01 8.87 -4.96
C ASN A 122 -2.16 10.09 -4.58
N ALA A 123 -1.17 9.94 -3.71
CA ALA A 123 -0.28 11.02 -3.32
C ALA A 123 0.54 11.51 -4.52
N GLN A 124 0.56 12.83 -4.68
CA GLN A 124 1.33 13.52 -5.73
C GLN A 124 2.83 13.36 -5.46
N LEU A 125 3.66 13.49 -6.49
CA LEU A 125 5.11 13.50 -6.28
C LEU A 125 5.52 14.73 -5.45
N THR A 126 5.13 15.94 -5.86
CA THR A 126 5.39 17.18 -5.11
C THR A 126 4.12 18.03 -5.04
N PRO A 127 4.05 19.05 -4.15
CA PRO A 127 2.86 19.88 -4.03
C PRO A 127 2.49 20.52 -5.37
N GLY A 128 1.25 20.28 -5.83
CA GLY A 128 0.71 20.88 -7.04
C GLY A 128 1.01 20.09 -8.33
N MET A 129 1.71 18.96 -8.26
CA MET A 129 1.88 18.06 -9.40
C MET A 129 0.65 17.17 -9.59
N THR A 130 0.12 17.07 -10.81
CA THR A 130 -0.99 16.15 -11.10
C THR A 130 -0.57 14.68 -11.15
N LEU A 131 0.73 14.40 -11.15
CA LEU A 131 1.27 13.05 -11.26
C LEU A 131 1.42 12.40 -9.88
N SER A 132 0.80 11.25 -9.69
CA SER A 132 0.96 10.41 -8.49
C SER A 132 1.97 9.28 -8.72
N LEU A 133 2.44 8.66 -7.64
CA LEU A 133 3.37 7.54 -7.71
C LEU A 133 2.78 6.33 -8.46
N GLU A 134 1.49 6.04 -8.28
CA GLU A 134 0.81 4.95 -9.00
C GLU A 134 0.84 5.18 -10.52
N ARG A 135 0.64 6.44 -10.97
CA ARG A 135 0.70 6.77 -12.40
C ARG A 135 2.10 6.63 -12.98
N CYS A 136 3.16 6.79 -12.18
CA CYS A 136 4.52 6.49 -12.62
C CYS A 136 4.78 4.99 -12.82
N GLN A 137 4.00 4.12 -12.15
CA GLN A 137 4.15 2.67 -12.23
C GLN A 137 3.25 2.03 -13.29
N ALA A 138 2.24 2.76 -13.79
CA ALA A 138 1.31 2.28 -14.81
C ALA A 138 2.08 1.97 -16.10
N ARG A 139 2.47 0.71 -16.27
CA ARG A 139 3.03 0.20 -17.53
C ARG A 139 1.93 0.24 -18.59
N GLU A 140 2.31 0.48 -19.84
CA GLU A 140 1.45 0.34 -21.03
C GLU A 140 0.95 -1.11 -21.15
N LEU A 141 0.01 -1.50 -20.30
CA LEU A 141 -0.70 -2.76 -20.39
C LEU A 141 -2.12 -2.43 -20.81
N ASN A 142 -2.30 -2.46 -22.14
CA ASN A 142 -3.55 -2.37 -22.88
C ASN A 142 -4.09 -0.96 -23.17
N GLU A 143 -4.83 -0.89 -24.28
CA GLU A 143 -5.29 0.23 -25.12
C GLU A 143 -6.10 1.36 -24.44
N ASP A 144 -6.02 1.52 -23.11
CA ASP A 144 -6.62 2.64 -22.41
C ASP A 144 -5.70 3.87 -22.51
N ARG A 145 -6.22 4.96 -23.08
CA ARG A 145 -5.55 6.26 -23.28
C ARG A 145 -5.19 7.01 -21.96
N SER A 146 -5.11 6.31 -20.83
CA SER A 146 -4.91 6.88 -19.49
C SER A 146 -3.46 6.77 -18.97
N SER A 147 -2.62 5.93 -19.59
CA SER A 147 -1.17 5.87 -19.30
C SER A 147 -0.46 7.10 -19.89
N LEU A 148 0.42 7.72 -19.11
CA LEU A 148 1.27 8.80 -19.60
C LEU A 148 2.46 8.19 -20.34
N PRO A 149 2.91 8.79 -21.46
CA PRO A 149 4.05 8.28 -22.20
C PRO A 149 5.32 8.38 -21.35
N TYR A 150 6.23 7.41 -21.52
CA TYR A 150 7.45 7.27 -20.73
C TYR A 150 8.29 8.55 -20.56
N PRO A 151 8.50 9.39 -21.61
CA PRO A 151 9.24 10.64 -21.48
C PRO A 151 8.57 11.67 -20.55
N GLU A 152 7.24 11.68 -20.47
CA GLU A 152 6.50 12.57 -19.56
C GLU A 152 6.68 12.12 -18.10
N ILE A 153 6.71 10.80 -17.85
CA ILE A 153 7.01 10.25 -16.52
C ILE A 153 8.43 10.63 -16.10
N ILE A 154 9.43 10.44 -16.98
CA ILE A 154 10.83 10.83 -16.70
C ILE A 154 10.90 12.33 -16.38
N SER A 155 10.34 13.18 -17.23
CA SER A 155 10.37 14.63 -17.04
C SER A 155 9.69 15.06 -15.73
N ALA A 156 8.59 14.42 -15.37
CA ALA A 156 7.91 14.69 -14.11
C ALA A 156 8.74 14.26 -12.90
N VAL A 157 9.37 13.07 -12.93
CA VAL A 157 10.27 12.61 -11.86
C VAL A 157 11.48 13.52 -11.73
N GLU A 158 12.11 13.94 -12.83
CA GLU A 158 13.22 14.89 -12.82
C GLU A 158 12.83 16.25 -12.25
N THR A 159 11.60 16.71 -12.56
CA THR A 159 11.04 17.95 -12.01
C THR A 159 10.82 17.82 -10.50
N ALA A 160 10.28 16.68 -10.05
CA ALA A 160 10.14 16.38 -8.63
C ALA A 160 11.49 16.35 -7.91
N ASP A 161 12.50 15.67 -8.49
CA ASP A 161 13.85 15.59 -7.91
C ASP A 161 14.56 16.94 -7.83
N ARG A 162 14.32 17.83 -8.79
CA ARG A 162 14.80 19.22 -8.72
C ARG A 162 14.16 19.96 -7.55
N TRP A 163 12.85 19.83 -7.39
CA TRP A 163 12.12 20.43 -6.28
C TRP A 163 12.61 19.89 -4.92
N TYR A 164 12.80 18.57 -4.78
CA TYR A 164 13.34 17.99 -3.55
C TYR A 164 14.73 18.54 -3.21
N ARG A 165 15.60 18.69 -4.22
CA ARG A 165 16.94 19.26 -4.03
C ARG A 165 16.89 20.69 -3.50
N GLU A 166 15.96 21.52 -3.99
CA GLU A 166 15.75 22.89 -3.48
C GLU A 166 15.28 22.88 -2.01
N GLN A 167 14.48 21.88 -1.63
CA GLN A 167 14.04 21.66 -0.24
C GLN A 167 15.06 20.93 0.62
N HIS A 168 16.26 20.61 0.09
CA HIS A 168 17.30 19.83 0.78
C HIS A 168 16.84 18.41 1.20
N ILE A 169 15.91 17.83 0.44
CA ILE A 169 15.41 16.46 0.62
C ILE A 169 16.05 15.55 -0.46
N PRO A 170 16.32 14.26 -0.19
CA PRO A 170 16.86 13.34 -1.18
C PRO A 170 15.98 13.17 -2.41
N ALA A 171 16.52 12.64 -3.51
CA ALA A 171 15.75 12.27 -4.69
C ALA A 171 14.70 11.19 -4.39
N LEU A 172 13.63 11.12 -5.18
CA LEU A 172 12.51 10.21 -4.98
C LEU A 172 12.97 8.76 -4.80
N HIS A 173 13.85 8.29 -5.67
CA HIS A 173 14.35 6.91 -5.62
C HIS A 173 15.08 6.61 -4.30
N SER A 174 15.91 7.55 -3.80
CA SER A 174 16.57 7.43 -2.51
C SER A 174 15.56 7.43 -1.35
N GLN A 175 14.56 8.30 -1.42
CA GLN A 175 13.49 8.34 -0.42
C GLN A 175 12.76 6.98 -0.34
N LEU A 176 12.46 6.32 -1.47
CA LEU A 176 11.77 5.02 -1.47
C LEU A 176 12.63 3.90 -0.84
N ILE A 177 13.92 3.88 -1.12
CA ILE A 177 14.88 2.94 -0.50
C ILE A 177 14.91 3.14 1.02
N ASP A 178 15.07 4.40 1.45
CA ASP A 178 15.09 4.75 2.86
C ASP A 178 13.78 4.37 3.54
N CYS A 179 12.64 4.62 2.91
CA CYS A 179 11.32 4.24 3.45
C CYS A 179 11.25 2.73 3.70
N GLN A 180 11.72 1.90 2.78
CA GLN A 180 11.71 0.45 2.96
C GLN A 180 12.60 0.02 4.15
N ARG A 181 13.81 0.56 4.24
CA ARG A 181 14.73 0.31 5.36
C ARG A 181 14.08 0.71 6.69
N MET A 182 13.52 1.92 6.77
CA MET A 182 12.88 2.44 7.98
C MET A 182 11.66 1.62 8.37
N LEU A 183 10.82 1.21 7.43
CA LEU A 183 9.65 0.36 7.71
C LEU A 183 10.05 -1.00 8.29
N ASN A 184 11.12 -1.61 7.78
CA ASN A 184 11.64 -2.86 8.34
C ASN A 184 12.15 -2.65 9.77
N TYR A 185 12.97 -1.62 9.99
CA TYR A 185 13.48 -1.27 11.32
C TYR A 185 12.35 -0.99 12.32
N ILE A 186 11.37 -0.18 11.94
CA ILE A 186 10.20 0.16 12.75
C ILE A 186 9.41 -1.11 13.08
N SER A 187 9.16 -1.97 12.08
CA SER A 187 8.42 -3.23 12.30
C SER A 187 9.11 -4.15 13.30
N GLU A 188 10.43 -4.30 13.20
CA GLU A 188 11.21 -5.10 14.14
C GLU A 188 11.18 -4.50 15.56
N ASN A 189 11.38 -3.19 15.68
CA ASN A 189 11.51 -2.52 16.98
C ASN A 189 10.20 -2.32 17.74
N VAL A 190 9.10 -2.18 17.00
CA VAL A 190 7.75 -2.04 17.56
C VAL A 190 7.22 -3.39 18.02
N ASN A 191 7.42 -4.44 17.22
CA ASN A 191 6.95 -5.79 17.55
C ASN A 191 7.75 -6.46 18.66
N PHE A 192 9.02 -6.08 18.84
CA PHE A 192 9.82 -6.53 19.98
C PHE A 192 9.23 -6.10 21.33
N SER A 193 8.58 -4.92 21.37
CA SER A 193 8.03 -4.32 22.58
C SER A 193 6.55 -4.65 22.81
N SER A 194 5.85 -5.30 21.87
CA SER A 194 4.40 -5.51 21.94
C SER A 194 4.00 -6.88 22.50
N ASP A 195 3.16 -6.91 23.54
CA ASP A 195 2.64 -8.16 24.16
C ASP A 195 1.35 -8.71 23.50
N GLY A 196 0.93 -8.14 22.35
CA GLY A 196 -0.34 -8.49 21.71
C GLY A 196 -0.35 -8.29 20.21
N TYR A 197 -0.74 -7.10 19.76
CA TYR A 197 -0.84 -6.78 18.33
C TYR A 197 0.55 -6.62 17.70
N GLN A 198 0.78 -7.30 16.56
CA GLN A 198 1.98 -7.14 15.76
C GLN A 198 1.72 -6.20 14.58
N PHE A 199 2.47 -5.12 14.52
CA PHE A 199 2.50 -4.19 13.41
C PHE A 199 3.13 -4.86 12.17
N ASN A 200 2.43 -4.82 11.03
CA ASN A 200 2.87 -5.45 9.79
C ASN A 200 2.66 -4.52 8.58
N ALA A 201 3.74 -3.93 8.08
CA ALA A 201 3.72 -3.04 6.92
C ALA A 201 4.07 -3.74 5.57
N THR A 202 3.94 -5.08 5.46
CA THR A 202 4.39 -5.85 4.28
C THR A 202 3.80 -5.33 2.96
N ASN A 203 2.53 -4.92 2.95
CA ASN A 203 1.86 -4.38 1.76
C ASN A 203 2.50 -3.06 1.31
N LEU A 204 2.78 -2.15 2.24
CA LEU A 204 3.45 -0.89 1.92
C LEU A 204 4.89 -1.14 1.47
N SER A 205 5.64 -2.01 2.17
CA SER A 205 7.02 -2.35 1.82
C SER A 205 7.14 -2.99 0.43
N SER A 206 6.23 -3.90 0.07
CA SER A 206 6.21 -4.53 -1.26
C SER A 206 5.85 -3.54 -2.37
N TYR A 207 4.93 -2.61 -2.08
CA TYR A 207 4.59 -1.55 -3.01
C TYR A 207 5.75 -0.58 -3.27
N LEU A 208 6.43 -0.13 -2.21
CA LEU A 208 7.62 0.73 -2.31
C LEU A 208 8.72 0.05 -3.11
N LEU A 209 8.94 -1.25 -2.90
CA LEU A 209 9.91 -2.04 -3.67
C LEU A 209 9.53 -2.09 -5.16
N SER A 210 8.25 -2.28 -5.47
CA SER A 210 7.77 -2.25 -6.86
C SER A 210 7.95 -0.86 -7.48
N ALA A 211 7.66 0.21 -6.75
CA ALA A 211 7.89 1.59 -7.18
C ALA A 211 9.37 1.86 -7.47
N GLN A 212 10.25 1.44 -6.56
CA GLN A 212 11.69 1.54 -6.74
C GLN A 212 12.15 0.85 -8.03
N LYS A 213 11.78 -0.41 -8.24
CA LYS A 213 12.17 -1.18 -9.44
C LYS A 213 11.72 -0.51 -10.73
N ASN A 214 10.50 0.04 -10.75
CA ASN A 214 10.00 0.75 -11.92
C ASN A 214 10.75 2.07 -12.17
N LEU A 215 11.02 2.85 -11.11
CA LEU A 215 11.80 4.10 -11.23
C LEU A 215 13.26 3.84 -11.65
N SER A 216 13.90 2.79 -11.15
CA SER A 216 15.24 2.41 -11.62
C SER A 216 15.24 2.02 -13.10
N GLY A 217 14.15 1.43 -13.58
CA GLY A 217 13.93 1.13 -14.99
C GLY A 217 13.85 2.40 -15.86
N LEU A 218 13.35 3.52 -15.33
CA LEU A 218 13.26 4.80 -16.05
C LEU A 218 14.63 5.36 -16.47
N SER A 219 15.65 5.17 -15.64
CA SER A 219 17.01 5.62 -15.93
C SER A 219 17.79 4.62 -16.81
N ALA A 220 17.33 3.36 -16.88
CA ALA A 220 17.91 2.35 -17.74
C ALA A 220 17.29 2.50 -19.14
N ASN A 221 18.04 3.12 -20.04
CA ASN A 221 17.68 3.30 -21.44
C ASN A 221 16.96 2.04 -22.01
N PRO A 222 15.71 2.12 -22.52
CA PRO A 222 15.03 0.94 -23.08
C PRO A 222 15.72 0.37 -24.33
N ALA A 223 16.74 1.07 -24.86
CA ALA A 223 17.57 0.64 -25.99
C ALA A 223 18.76 -0.26 -25.61
N SER A 224 18.84 -0.80 -24.39
CA SER A 224 19.98 -1.64 -23.98
C SER A 224 19.63 -3.00 -23.35
N ASN A 225 18.38 -3.45 -23.44
CA ASN A 225 18.03 -4.84 -23.14
C ASN A 225 17.93 -5.69 -24.42
N SER A 226 18.97 -5.63 -25.23
CA SER A 226 19.30 -6.70 -26.17
C SER A 226 20.69 -7.22 -25.79
N ASP A 227 20.73 -8.48 -25.39
CA ASP A 227 21.93 -9.31 -25.25
C ASP A 227 22.71 -9.21 -23.93
N GLU A 228 22.17 -9.81 -22.87
CA GLU A 228 23.01 -10.55 -21.92
C GLU A 228 22.40 -11.93 -21.64
N GLU A 229 22.68 -12.85 -22.56
CA GLU A 229 22.67 -14.29 -22.28
C GLU A 229 23.78 -14.59 -21.27
N LEU A 230 23.40 -14.80 -20.00
CA LEU A 230 24.27 -15.47 -19.04
C LEU A 230 24.13 -16.98 -19.21
N ASN A 231 25.09 -17.52 -19.96
CA ASN A 231 25.46 -18.92 -19.99
C ASN A 231 25.58 -19.51 -18.57
N THR A 232 24.67 -20.40 -18.21
CA THR A 232 24.97 -21.47 -17.26
C THR A 232 24.62 -22.81 -17.89
N HIS A 233 25.66 -23.57 -18.14
CA HIS A 233 25.65 -24.94 -18.61
C HIS A 233 24.75 -25.82 -17.73
N VAL A 234 23.73 -26.45 -18.32
CA VAL A 234 23.14 -27.69 -17.80
C VAL A 234 23.02 -28.67 -18.96
N GLU A 235 23.48 -29.89 -18.73
CA GLU A 235 23.49 -31.05 -19.63
C GLU A 235 22.10 -31.40 -20.21
N PRO A 236 22.06 -32.12 -21.35
CA PRO A 236 20.91 -32.15 -22.24
C PRO A 236 19.81 -33.09 -21.73
N TYR A 237 18.59 -32.57 -21.65
CA TYR A 237 17.38 -33.39 -21.67
C TYR A 237 16.58 -33.09 -22.93
N LEU A 238 16.36 -34.12 -23.76
CA LEU A 238 15.52 -34.06 -24.95
C LEU A 238 14.05 -33.79 -24.57
N PRO A 239 13.26 -33.19 -25.48
CA PRO A 239 12.01 -32.54 -25.12
C PRO A 239 10.89 -33.55 -24.90
N ALA A 240 10.25 -33.50 -23.74
CA ALA A 240 8.86 -33.91 -23.62
C ALA A 240 8.02 -32.67 -23.91
N SER A 241 7.16 -32.76 -24.93
CA SER A 241 6.26 -31.72 -25.44
C SER A 241 5.69 -30.79 -24.34
N GLU A 242 6.32 -29.63 -24.15
CA GLU A 242 5.79 -28.53 -23.36
C GLU A 242 4.57 -27.96 -24.10
N GLN A 243 3.39 -28.21 -23.56
CA GLN A 243 2.28 -27.30 -23.78
C GLN A 243 2.69 -25.98 -23.13
N GLN A 244 3.14 -25.02 -23.93
CA GLN A 244 3.36 -23.65 -23.47
C GLN A 244 2.09 -23.16 -22.80
N ILE A 245 2.13 -23.00 -21.47
CA ILE A 245 1.09 -22.28 -20.74
C ILE A 245 1.39 -20.80 -21.01
N PRO A 246 0.47 -20.04 -21.62
CA PRO A 246 0.71 -18.63 -21.88
C PRO A 246 0.88 -17.85 -20.56
N ASP A 247 1.76 -16.85 -20.55
CA ASP A 247 1.98 -15.97 -19.38
C ASP A 247 0.68 -15.28 -18.91
N ILE A 248 -0.28 -15.11 -19.80
CA ILE A 248 -1.62 -14.57 -19.53
C ILE A 248 -2.67 -15.43 -20.24
N PRO A 249 -3.65 -16.00 -19.52
CA PRO A 249 -4.71 -16.80 -20.13
C PRO A 249 -5.65 -15.90 -20.94
N GLN A 250 -5.86 -16.22 -22.22
CA GLN A 250 -6.70 -15.45 -23.15
C GLN A 250 -8.15 -15.93 -23.20
N ASN A 251 -8.44 -17.09 -22.61
CA ASN A 251 -9.79 -17.65 -22.57
C ASN A 251 -10.04 -18.44 -21.29
N ARG A 252 -11.32 -18.73 -21.02
CA ARG A 252 -11.77 -19.44 -19.81
C ARG A 252 -11.07 -20.77 -19.60
N ARG A 253 -10.74 -21.50 -20.67
CA ARG A 253 -10.07 -22.80 -20.59
C ARG A 253 -8.63 -22.65 -20.12
N GLU A 254 -7.90 -21.65 -20.61
CA GLU A 254 -6.55 -21.34 -20.15
C GLU A 254 -6.52 -20.87 -18.68
N VAL A 255 -7.52 -20.10 -18.24
CA VAL A 255 -7.66 -19.74 -16.82
C VAL A 255 -7.80 -21.00 -15.95
N ILE A 256 -8.64 -21.95 -16.35
CA ILE A 256 -8.86 -23.22 -15.63
C ILE A 256 -7.55 -24.01 -15.54
N ILE A 257 -6.78 -24.09 -16.64
CA ILE A 257 -5.48 -24.76 -16.68
C ILE A 257 -4.49 -24.07 -15.72
N MET A 258 -4.42 -22.75 -15.73
CA MET A 258 -3.51 -22.00 -14.86
C MET A 258 -3.86 -22.18 -13.38
N LEU A 259 -5.16 -22.21 -13.02
CA LEU A 259 -5.58 -22.52 -11.66
C LEU A 259 -5.18 -23.93 -11.22
N ASP A 260 -5.13 -24.91 -12.13
CA ASP A 260 -4.65 -26.27 -11.84
C ASP A 260 -3.14 -26.31 -11.58
N HIS A 261 -2.36 -25.52 -12.31
CA HIS A 261 -0.92 -25.38 -12.02
C HIS A 261 -0.67 -24.75 -10.65
N ILE A 262 -1.45 -23.72 -10.29
CA ILE A 262 -1.37 -23.08 -8.97
C ILE A 262 -1.76 -24.08 -7.87
N LEU A 263 -2.82 -24.86 -8.05
CA LEU A 263 -3.21 -25.90 -7.09
C LEU A 263 -2.11 -26.96 -6.91
N THR A 264 -1.47 -27.38 -8.01
CA THR A 264 -0.36 -28.34 -7.98
C THR A 264 0.82 -27.81 -7.16
N TYR A 265 1.14 -26.52 -7.28
CA TYR A 265 2.18 -25.89 -6.47
C TYR A 265 1.85 -25.96 -4.97
N PHE A 266 0.64 -25.55 -4.56
CA PHE A 266 0.27 -25.59 -3.15
C PHE A 266 0.23 -27.02 -2.59
N GLU A 267 -0.23 -27.99 -3.38
CA GLU A 267 -0.24 -29.40 -2.96
C GLU A 267 1.17 -29.96 -2.73
N GLN A 268 2.16 -29.48 -3.48
CA GLN A 268 3.55 -29.97 -3.40
C GLN A 268 4.41 -29.21 -2.38
N TYR A 269 4.25 -27.89 -2.28
CA TYR A 269 5.16 -27.02 -1.53
C TYR A 269 4.54 -26.44 -0.25
N GLU A 270 3.21 -26.28 -0.20
CA GLU A 270 2.52 -25.64 0.92
C GLU A 270 1.16 -26.32 1.25
N PRO A 271 1.14 -27.62 1.61
CA PRO A 271 -0.10 -28.40 1.75
C PRO A 271 -1.04 -27.91 2.87
N SER A 272 -0.51 -27.16 3.84
CA SER A 272 -1.27 -26.59 4.95
C SER A 272 -1.83 -25.18 4.66
N HIS A 273 -1.49 -24.58 3.51
CA HIS A 273 -1.95 -23.25 3.15
C HIS A 273 -3.46 -23.26 2.85
N PRO A 274 -4.24 -22.24 3.24
CA PRO A 274 -5.70 -22.23 3.06
C PRO A 274 -6.15 -21.93 1.61
N ALA A 275 -5.28 -21.33 0.79
CA ALA A 275 -5.61 -20.92 -0.59
C ALA A 275 -6.20 -22.02 -1.50
N PRO A 276 -5.75 -23.29 -1.48
CA PRO A 276 -6.29 -24.34 -2.35
C PRO A 276 -7.79 -24.55 -2.21
N VAL A 277 -8.34 -24.39 -1.00
CA VAL A 277 -9.79 -24.52 -0.76
C VAL A 277 -10.55 -23.43 -1.50
N PHE A 278 -10.07 -22.18 -1.44
CA PHE A 278 -10.67 -21.05 -2.13
C PHE A 278 -10.49 -21.14 -3.65
N ILE A 279 -9.31 -21.56 -4.11
CA ILE A 279 -9.03 -21.70 -5.55
C ILE A 279 -9.92 -22.77 -6.18
N ARG A 280 -10.11 -23.94 -5.52
CA ARG A 280 -11.03 -24.98 -6.01
C ARG A 280 -12.48 -24.48 -6.09
N ARG A 281 -12.92 -23.68 -5.11
CA ARG A 281 -14.24 -23.02 -5.13
C ARG A 281 -14.36 -22.02 -6.28
N SER A 282 -13.38 -21.12 -6.44
CA SER A 282 -13.33 -20.17 -7.55
C SER A 282 -13.37 -20.88 -8.91
N LYS A 283 -12.61 -21.96 -9.05
CA LYS A 283 -12.60 -22.79 -10.26
C LYS A 283 -13.98 -23.39 -10.58
N LYS A 284 -14.73 -23.84 -9.57
CA LYS A 284 -16.08 -24.39 -9.73
C LYS A 284 -17.10 -23.35 -10.22
N MET A 285 -16.94 -22.09 -9.80
CA MET A 285 -17.81 -20.98 -10.21
C MET A 285 -17.56 -20.49 -11.63
N ILE A 286 -16.44 -20.85 -12.25
CA ILE A 286 -16.11 -20.43 -13.61
C ILE A 286 -17.10 -21.05 -14.60
N GLY A 287 -17.97 -20.20 -15.14
CA GLY A 287 -18.98 -20.58 -16.13
C GLY A 287 -20.35 -20.94 -15.56
N MET A 288 -20.54 -20.81 -14.25
CA MET A 288 -21.86 -20.82 -13.62
C MET A 288 -22.64 -19.55 -13.96
N ASP A 289 -23.97 -19.63 -13.99
CA ASP A 289 -24.81 -18.44 -14.01
C ASP A 289 -24.80 -17.75 -12.63
N PHE A 290 -25.17 -16.48 -12.60
CA PHE A 290 -25.13 -15.66 -11.39
C PHE A 290 -25.91 -16.26 -10.21
N MET A 291 -27.09 -16.84 -10.44
CA MET A 291 -27.89 -17.47 -9.39
C MET A 291 -27.21 -18.73 -8.84
N ALA A 292 -26.59 -19.53 -9.70
CA ALA A 292 -25.81 -20.69 -9.28
C ALA A 292 -24.55 -20.30 -8.47
N ILE A 293 -23.93 -19.16 -8.79
CA ILE A 293 -22.80 -18.61 -7.99
C ILE A 293 -23.27 -18.16 -6.61
N VAL A 294 -24.41 -17.47 -6.52
CA VAL A 294 -24.98 -17.01 -5.25
C VAL A 294 -25.36 -18.20 -4.36
N GLU A 295 -25.94 -19.25 -4.94
CA GLU A 295 -26.26 -20.50 -4.24
C GLU A 295 -25.00 -21.22 -3.70
N GLU A 296 -23.91 -21.23 -4.47
CA GLU A 296 -22.63 -21.83 -4.05
C GLU A 296 -21.94 -21.01 -2.93
N MET A 297 -22.10 -19.69 -2.93
CA MET A 297 -21.43 -18.78 -1.98
C MET A 297 -22.20 -18.58 -0.67
N LEU A 298 -23.53 -18.52 -0.73
CA LEU A 298 -24.40 -18.16 0.39
C LEU A 298 -25.72 -18.95 0.32
N PRO A 299 -25.71 -20.26 0.64
CA PRO A 299 -26.90 -21.10 0.53
C PRO A 299 -28.09 -20.59 1.36
N ASP A 300 -27.82 -19.92 2.48
CA ASP A 300 -28.84 -19.35 3.38
C ASP A 300 -29.36 -17.97 2.95
N ALA A 301 -28.76 -17.31 1.95
CA ALA A 301 -29.16 -15.99 1.48
C ALA A 301 -30.22 -16.01 0.35
N LEU A 302 -30.47 -17.19 -0.24
CA LEU A 302 -31.40 -17.36 -1.37
C LEU A 302 -32.85 -17.03 -1.00
N SER A 303 -33.27 -17.37 0.21
CA SER A 303 -34.61 -17.08 0.73
C SER A 303 -34.87 -15.57 0.86
N THR A 304 -33.83 -14.78 1.16
CA THR A 304 -33.89 -13.31 1.22
C THR A 304 -33.96 -12.71 -0.19
N LEU A 305 -33.16 -13.19 -1.15
CA LEU A 305 -33.18 -12.68 -2.52
C LEU A 305 -34.48 -12.97 -3.27
N GLN A 306 -35.10 -14.13 -3.06
CA GLN A 306 -36.41 -14.46 -3.63
C GLN A 306 -37.53 -13.52 -3.12
N GLN A 307 -37.44 -13.02 -1.88
CA GLN A 307 -38.39 -12.03 -1.36
C GLN A 307 -38.25 -10.66 -2.04
N PHE A 308 -37.06 -10.29 -2.51
CA PHE A 308 -36.83 -9.02 -3.21
C PHE A 308 -37.10 -9.10 -4.72
N ALA A 309 -36.81 -10.24 -5.37
CA ALA A 309 -37.07 -10.44 -6.80
C ALA A 309 -38.56 -10.71 -7.13
N GLY A 310 -39.36 -11.07 -6.13
CA GLY A 310 -40.79 -11.38 -6.26
C GLY A 310 -41.73 -10.22 -5.91
N LYS A 311 -41.52 -9.04 -6.47
CA LYS A 311 -42.55 -7.98 -6.56
C LYS A 311 -42.41 -7.26 -7.90
N SER A 312 -43.06 -7.80 -8.93
CA SER A 312 -43.53 -7.05 -10.10
C SER A 312 -44.97 -6.63 -9.87
#